data_AF-A0A1F2TMK7-F1
#
_entry.id   AF-A0A1F2TMK7-F1
#
_cell.length_a   1.000
_cell.length_b   1.000
_cell.length_c   1.000
_cell.angle_alpha   90.00
_cell.angle_beta   90.00
_cell.angle_gamma   90.00
#
_symmetry.space_group_name_H-M   'P 1'
#
loop_
_entity.id
_entity.type
_entity.pdbx_description
1 polymer ?
#
loop_
_entity_poly.entity_id
_entity_poly.type
_entity_poly.pdbx_seq_one_letter_code
_entity_poly.pdbx_strand_id
1 'polypeptide(L)' 'MIDRSKLPNSFEFVVTAGARARQLLAGSTPKVAAGAHKPTTIAQEEVITKAVEKIERTNRVIE' A
#
# COMPACT_ATOMS: atom_id res chain seq x y z
N MET A 1 -8.04 -4.97 -12.75
CA MET A 1 -6.60 -4.81 -12.45
C MET A 1 -6.28 -3.33 -12.61
N ILE A 2 -5.59 -2.71 -11.66
CA ILE A 2 -5.32 -1.26 -11.70
C ILE A 2 -4.41 -0.93 -12.90
N ASP A 3 -4.73 0.15 -13.62
CA ASP A 3 -3.90 0.68 -14.69
C ASP A 3 -2.64 1.33 -14.10
N ARG A 4 -1.48 0.76 -14.43
CA ARG A 4 -0.17 1.15 -13.90
C ARG A 4 0.58 2.09 -14.83
N SER A 5 0.08 2.34 -16.06
CA SER A 5 0.75 3.16 -17.08
C SER A 5 0.97 4.61 -16.63
N LYS A 6 0.16 5.08 -15.68
CA LYS A 6 0.20 6.44 -15.13
C LYS A 6 1.00 6.55 -13.84
N LEU A 7 1.59 5.46 -13.35
CA LEU A 7 2.36 5.48 -12.12
C LEU A 7 3.76 6.03 -12.40
N PRO A 8 4.25 7.00 -11.60
CA PRO A 8 5.60 7.53 -11.75
C PRO A 8 6.68 6.46 -11.53
N ASN A 9 6.40 5.49 -10.65
CA ASN A 9 7.27 4.35 -10.40
C ASN A 9 6.45 3.08 -10.13
N SER A 10 6.42 2.18 -11.12
CA SER A 10 5.68 0.92 -11.02
C SER A 10 6.29 -0.06 -9.99
N PHE A 11 7.61 -0.04 -9.79
CA PHE A 11 8.27 -0.92 -8.82
C PHE A 11 7.94 -0.51 -7.39
N GLU A 12 8.03 0.79 -7.09
CA GLU A 12 7.68 1.32 -5.77
C GLU A 12 6.21 1.07 -5.44
N PHE A 13 5.30 1.22 -6.42
CA PHE A 13 3.90 0.86 -6.25
C PHE A 13 3.74 -0.62 -5.83
N VAL A 14 4.40 -1.55 -6.53
CA VAL A 14 4.32 -2.98 -6.22
C VAL A 14 4.90 -3.29 -4.83
N VAL A 15 6.04 -2.69 -4.47
CA VAL A 15 6.67 -2.90 -3.16
C VAL A 15 5.78 -2.36 -2.03
N THR A 16 5.23 -1.17 -2.20
CA THR A 16 4.37 -0.51 -1.20
C THR A 16 3.05 -1.28 -1.03
N ALA A 17 2.37 -1.62 -2.14
CA ALA A 17 1.14 -2.40 -2.10
C ALA A 17 1.37 -3.81 -1.55
N GLY A 18 2.52 -4.44 -1.85
CA GLY A 18 2.90 -5.75 -1.30
C GLY A 18 3.13 -5.70 0.22
N ALA A 19 3.80 -4.66 0.71
CA ALA A 19 3.96 -4.44 2.15
C ALA A 19 2.61 -4.20 2.83
N ARG A 20 1.74 -3.41 2.22
CA ARG A 20 0.40 -3.13 2.75
C ARG A 20 -0.50 -4.37 2.75
N ALA A 21 -0.47 -5.19 1.70
CA ALA A 21 -1.22 -6.43 1.65
C ALA A 21 -0.85 -7.38 2.81
N ARG A 22 0.44 -7.44 3.19
CA ARG A 22 0.88 -8.20 4.37
C ARG A 22 0.28 -7.67 5.67
N GLN A 23 0.15 -6.35 5.82
CA GLN A 23 -0.51 -5.76 6.99
C GLN A 23 -1.99 -6.11 7.04
N LEU A 24 -2.70 -6.06 5.91
CA LEU A 24 -4.11 -6.44 5.83
C LEU A 24 -4.32 -7.92 6.15
N LEU A 25 -3.45 -8.80 5.64
CA LEU A 25 -3.46 -10.24 5.98
C LEU A 25 -3.18 -10.49 7.47
N ALA A 26 -2.40 -9.62 8.12
CA ALA A 26 -2.14 -9.66 9.55
C ALA A 26 -3.29 -9.06 10.40
N GLY A 27 -4.41 -8.66 9.78
CA GLY A 27 -5.59 -8.12 10.47
C GLY A 27 -5.64 -6.60 10.59
N SER A 28 -4.76 -5.85 9.90
CA SER A 28 -4.88 -4.40 9.83
C SER A 28 -6.20 -3.99 9.17
N THR A 29 -6.82 -2.93 9.69
CA THR A 29 -8.03 -2.36 9.12
C THR A 29 -7.76 -1.72 7.76
N PRO A 30 -8.56 -2.03 6.72
CA PRO A 30 -8.59 -1.29 5.46
C PRO A 30 -8.95 0.19 5.65
N LYS A 31 -8.32 1.07 4.87
CA LYS A 31 -8.57 2.51 4.83
C LYS A 31 -9.47 2.95 3.65
N VAL A 32 -9.78 2.02 2.76
CA VAL A 32 -10.75 2.18 1.67
C VAL A 32 -11.87 1.16 1.83
N ALA A 33 -12.97 1.34 1.10
CA ALA A 33 -14.10 0.41 1.13
C ALA A 33 -13.64 -0.99 0.68
N ALA A 34 -13.58 -1.93 1.62
CA ALA A 34 -12.97 -3.24 1.39
C ALA A 34 -13.87 -4.22 0.63
N GLY A 35 -15.20 -4.04 0.67
CA GLY A 35 -16.17 -4.91 0.02
C GLY A 35 -15.84 -6.41 0.16
N ALA A 36 -16.06 -7.17 -0.91
CA ALA A 36 -15.60 -8.55 -1.04
C ALA A 36 -14.26 -8.67 -1.80
N HIS A 37 -13.38 -7.66 -1.70
CA HIS A 37 -12.12 -7.65 -2.44
C HIS A 37 -11.01 -8.41 -1.69
N LYS A 38 -10.11 -9.03 -2.46
CA LYS A 38 -8.91 -9.67 -1.89
C LYS A 38 -8.01 -8.59 -1.27
N PRO A 39 -7.26 -8.89 -0.19
CA PRO A 39 -6.34 -7.95 0.46
C PRO A 39 -5.35 -7.27 -0.49
N THR A 40 -4.92 -7.98 -1.54
CA THR A 40 -4.02 -7.44 -2.56
C THR A 40 -4.67 -6.33 -3.39
N THR A 41 -5.95 -6.47 -3.74
CA THR A 41 -6.71 -5.45 -4.47
C THR A 41 -6.93 -4.22 -3.58
N ILE A 42 -7.33 -4.44 -2.32
CA ILE A 42 -7.53 -3.37 -1.34
C ILE A 42 -6.22 -2.58 -1.14
N ALA A 43 -5.09 -3.27 -0.95
CA ALA A 43 -3.80 -2.62 -0.79
C ALA A 43 -3.38 -1.81 -2.01
N GLN A 44 -3.62 -2.31 -3.23
CA GLN A 44 -3.34 -1.57 -4.47
C GLN A 44 -4.20 -0.30 -4.57
N GLU A 45 -5.47 -0.39 -4.17
CA GLU A 45 -6.40 0.74 -4.13
C GLU A 45 -6.00 1.78 -3.08
N GLU A 46 -5.63 1.35 -1.87
CA GLU A 46 -5.14 2.24 -0.82
C GLU A 46 -3.88 3.01 -1.25
N VAL A 47 -2.99 2.38 -2.01
CA VAL A 47 -1.75 3.03 -2.49
C VAL A 47 -2.05 4.02 -3.63
N ILE A 48 -2.90 3.66 -4.60
CA ILE A 48 -3.19 4.57 -5.72
C ILE A 48 -4.03 5.78 -5.28
N THR A 49 -4.90 5.60 -4.29
CA THR A 49 -5.69 6.67 -3.68
C THR A 49 -4.93 7.48 -2.64
N LYS A 50 -3.67 7.13 -2.36
CA LYS A 50 -2.82 7.74 -1.32
C LYS A 50 -3.38 7.64 0.10
N ALA A 51 -4.30 6.71 0.36
CA ALA A 51 -4.72 6.37 1.73
C ALA A 51 -3.59 5.69 2.53
N VAL A 52 -2.66 5.05 1.82
CA VAL A 52 -1.42 4.45 2.37
C VAL A 52 -0.24 4.88 1.52
N GLU A 53 0.83 5.31 2.19
CA GLU A 53 2.08 5.73 1.56
C GLU A 53 3.28 5.05 2.21
N LYS A 54 4.39 5.00 1.49
CA LYS A 54 5.67 4.52 2.01
C LYS A 54 6.13 5.47 3.11
N ILE A 55 6.53 4.92 4.25
CA ILE A 55 7.14 5.68 5.35
C ILE A 55 8.65 5.62 5.17
N GLU A 56 9.31 6.77 5.09
CA GLU A 56 10.77 6.85 5.14
C GLU A 56 11.25 6.54 6.56
N ARG A 57 12.26 5.66 6.68
CA ARG A 57 12.90 5.43 7.97
C ARG A 57 13.79 6.62 8.28
N THR A 58 13.32 7.53 9.13
CA THR A 58 14.21 8.48 9.78
C THR A 58 15.06 7.73 10.80
N ASN A 59 16.32 7.47 10.48
CA ASN A 59 17.31 7.07 11.47
C ASN A 59 17.51 8.25 12.44
N ARG A 60 16.68 8.34 13.48
CA ARG A 60 17.02 9.18 14.63
C ARG A 60 18.16 8.50 15.35
N VAL A 61 19.38 8.97 15.10
CA VAL A 61 20.51 8.73 15.99
C VAL A 61 20.10 9.37 17.32
N ILE A 62 19.88 8.56 18.34
CA ILE A 62 19.73 9.04 19.71
C ILE A 62 21.17 9.25 20.16
N GLU A 63 21.62 10.51 20.21
CA GLU A 63 22.89 10.91 20.85
C GLU A 63 22.76 10.83 22.37
#